data_AF-A0A1C9WT74-F1
#
_entry.id   AF-A0A1C9WT74-F1
#
_cell.length_a   1.000
_cell.length_b   1.000
_cell.length_c   1.000
_cell.angle_alpha   90.00
_cell.angle_beta   90.00
_cell.angle_gamma   90.00
#
_symmetry.space_group_name_H-M   'P 1'
#
loop_
_entity.id
_entity.type
_entity.pdbx_description
1 polymer ?
#
loop_
_entity_poly.entity_id
_entity_poly.type
_entity_poly.pdbx_seq_one_letter_code
_entity_poly.pdbx_strand_id
1 'polypeptide(L)' 'MDENPQELTHVAFLLADLEAHEAWLAYFAYGGNQGLLVVDAYLNGLIPLPAHDCNLLALVLNERLSDLHLPHLASYSG' A
#
# COMPACT_ATOMS: atom_id res chain seq x y z
N MET A 1 -8.72 13.30 14.67
CA MET A 1 -7.89 13.78 13.55
C MET A 1 -8.12 12.73 12.50
N ASP A 2 -8.92 13.03 11.49
CA ASP A 2 -9.25 12.05 10.45
C ASP A 2 -7.92 11.73 9.73
N GLU A 3 -7.34 10.58 10.03
CA GLU A 3 -6.05 10.18 9.45
C GLU A 3 -6.25 10.01 7.93
N ASN A 4 -5.40 10.66 7.14
CA ASN A 4 -5.45 10.50 5.69
C ASN A 4 -5.06 9.03 5.37
N PRO A 5 -5.94 8.22 4.75
CA PRO A 5 -5.66 6.81 4.47
C PRO A 5 -4.35 6.59 3.70
N GLN A 6 -3.93 7.57 2.91
CA GLN A 6 -2.65 7.54 2.20
C GLN A 6 -1.44 7.69 3.12
N GLU A 7 -1.54 8.49 4.19
CA GLU A 7 -0.45 8.64 5.18
C GLU A 7 -0.22 7.34 5.94
N LEU A 8 -1.30 6.68 6.37
CA LEU A 8 -1.22 5.37 7.02
C LEU A 8 -0.68 4.29 6.08
N THR A 9 -1.04 4.35 4.80
CA THR A 9 -0.50 3.44 3.77
C THR A 9 1.00 3.69 3.54
N HIS A 10 1.44 4.95 3.53
CA HIS A 10 2.86 5.30 3.44
C HIS A 10 3.65 4.76 4.64
N VAL A 11 3.13 4.94 5.86
CA VAL A 11 3.76 4.40 7.07
C VAL A 11 3.83 2.87 7.04
N ALA A 12 2.76 2.21 6.62
CA ALA A 12 2.73 0.76 6.46
C ALA A 12 3.80 0.29 5.46
N PHE A 13 3.98 1.00 4.34
CA PHE A 13 4.99 0.68 3.34
C PHE A 13 6.41 0.80 3.89
N LEU A 14 6.72 1.86 4.65
CA LEU A 14 8.04 2.02 5.28
C LEU A 14 8.35 0.91 6.29
N LEU A 15 7.33 0.37 6.96
CA LEU A 15 7.48 -0.71 7.95
C LEU A 15 7.46 -2.11 7.33
N ALA A 16 6.92 -2.25 6.13
CA ALA A 16 6.77 -3.53 5.44
C ALA A 16 8.11 -4.13 4.96
N ASP A 17 9.20 -3.36 5.01
CA ASP A 17 10.53 -3.78 4.55
C ASP A 17 10.46 -4.39 3.14
N LEU A 18 9.81 -3.65 2.23
CA LEU A 18 9.66 -3.99 0.81
C LEU A 18 10.26 -2.88 -0.04
N GLU A 19 10.89 -3.28 -1.14
CA GLU A 19 11.12 -2.36 -2.24
C GLU A 19 9.81 -2.05 -2.97
N ALA A 20 9.69 -0.87 -3.59
CA ALA A 20 8.49 -0.48 -4.33
C ALA A 20 8.13 -1.48 -5.45
N HIS A 21 9.12 -2.09 -6.08
CA HIS A 21 8.92 -3.15 -7.08
C HIS A 21 8.31 -4.42 -6.48
N GLU A 22 8.69 -4.82 -5.27
CA GLU A 22 8.15 -6.01 -4.60
C GLU A 22 6.70 -5.78 -4.16
N ALA A 23 6.41 -4.60 -3.59
CA ALA A 23 5.05 -4.20 -3.26
C ALA A 23 4.16 -4.16 -4.52
N TRP A 24 4.69 -3.62 -5.63
CA TRP A 24 3.98 -3.59 -6.91
C TRP A 24 3.72 -5.00 -7.47
N LEU A 25 4.69 -5.92 -7.41
CA LEU A 25 4.49 -7.30 -7.86
C LEU A 25 3.39 -8.02 -7.07
N ALA A 26 3.37 -7.87 -5.75
CA ALA A 26 2.32 -8.45 -4.92
C ALA A 26 0.96 -7.82 -5.24
N TYR A 27 0.87 -6.50 -5.34
CA TYR A 27 -0.32 -5.77 -5.78
C TYR A 27 -0.85 -6.26 -7.14
N PHE A 28 0.05 -6.45 -8.11
CA PHE A 28 -0.28 -6.96 -9.44
C PHE A 28 -0.83 -8.39 -9.37
N ALA A 29 -0.25 -9.26 -8.53
CA ALA A 29 -0.73 -10.62 -8.32
C ALA A 29 -2.17 -10.68 -7.74
N TYR A 30 -2.57 -9.65 -6.97
CA TYR A 30 -3.93 -9.48 -6.48
C TYR A 30 -4.91 -8.81 -7.48
N GLY A 31 -4.49 -8.61 -8.73
CA GLY A 31 -5.32 -8.05 -9.80
C GLY A 31 -5.17 -6.53 -9.99
N GLY A 32 -4.17 -5.93 -9.34
CA GLY A 32 -3.79 -4.54 -9.57
C GLY A 32 -3.36 -4.29 -11.02
N ASN A 33 -3.75 -3.14 -11.58
CA ASN A 33 -3.51 -2.81 -13.00
C ASN A 33 -2.73 -1.50 -13.21
N GLN A 34 -2.32 -0.82 -12.13
CA GLN A 34 -1.47 0.38 -12.23
C GLN A 34 -0.01 0.00 -12.52
N GLY A 35 0.69 0.85 -13.27
CA GLY A 35 2.11 0.69 -13.53
C GLY A 35 2.98 0.97 -12.29
N LEU A 36 4.18 0.38 -12.25
CA LEU A 36 5.13 0.51 -11.13
C LEU A 36 5.36 1.96 -10.69
N LEU A 37 5.62 2.87 -11.64
CA LEU A 37 5.87 4.28 -11.33
C LEU A 37 4.69 4.95 -10.62
N VAL A 38 3.46 4.58 -10.98
CA VAL A 38 2.23 5.12 -10.38
C VAL A 38 2.08 4.59 -8.95
N VAL A 39 2.31 3.29 -8.75
CA VAL A 39 2.26 2.66 -7.42
C VAL A 39 3.34 3.23 -6.50
N ASP A 40 4.57 3.35 -6.98
CA ASP A 40 5.67 3.96 -6.22
C ASP A 40 5.36 5.40 -5.80
N ALA A 41 4.86 6.22 -6.74
CA ALA A 41 4.46 7.60 -6.43
C ALA A 41 3.34 7.66 -5.38
N TYR A 42 2.36 6.75 -5.44
CA TYR A 42 1.29 6.67 -4.45
C TYR A 42 1.79 6.23 -3.07
N LEU A 43 2.63 5.19 -3.01
CA LEU A 43 3.21 4.67 -1.77
C LEU A 43 4.10 5.71 -1.08
N ASN A 44 4.66 6.66 -1.84
CA ASN A 44 5.42 7.80 -1.33
C ASN A 44 4.57 9.07 -1.09
N GLY A 45 3.24 8.97 -1.15
CA GLY A 45 2.34 10.09 -0.85
C GLY A 45 2.28 11.19 -1.93
N LEU A 46 2.78 10.95 -3.13
CA LEU A 46 2.94 11.98 -4.18
C LEU A 46 1.69 12.16 -5.04
N ILE A 47 0.90 11.10 -5.23
CA ILE A 47 -0.32 11.11 -6.07
C ILE A 47 -1.43 10.29 -5.41
N PRO A 48 -2.73 10.60 -5.64
CA PRO A 48 -3.81 9.71 -5.24
C PRO A 48 -3.97 8.52 -6.20
N LEU A 49 -4.60 7.45 -5.71
CA LEU A 49 -5.04 6.29 -6.52
C LEU A 49 -6.56 6.08 -6.42
N PRO A 50 -7.16 5.37 -7.39
CA PRO A 50 -8.53 4.88 -7.26
C PRO A 50 -8.71 4.01 -6.01
N ALA A 51 -9.87 4.10 -5.35
CA ALA A 51 -10.15 3.38 -4.10
C ALA A 51 -9.89 1.86 -4.19
N HIS A 52 -10.18 1.24 -5.33
CA HIS A 52 -9.89 -0.17 -5.58
C HIS A 52 -8.39 -0.47 -5.46
N ASP A 53 -7.55 0.33 -6.12
CA ASP A 53 -6.09 0.17 -6.10
C ASP A 53 -5.50 0.47 -4.71
N CYS A 54 -6.03 1.49 -4.03
CA CYS A 54 -5.69 1.78 -2.62
C CYS A 54 -5.96 0.56 -1.72
N ASN A 55 -7.12 -0.08 -1.89
CA ASN A 55 -7.52 -1.23 -1.07
C ASN A 55 -6.65 -2.46 -1.33
N LEU A 56 -6.24 -2.70 -2.58
CA LEU A 56 -5.31 -3.77 -2.90
C LEU A 56 -3.92 -3.53 -2.30
N LEU A 57 -3.41 -2.29 -2.36
CA LEU A 57 -2.14 -1.95 -1.72
C LEU A 57 -2.23 -2.05 -0.19
N ALA A 58 -3.33 -1.61 0.40
CA ALA A 58 -3.55 -1.76 1.84
C ALA A 58 -3.59 -3.24 2.27
N LEU A 59 -4.21 -4.11 1.48
CA LEU A 59 -4.21 -5.55 1.70
C LEU A 59 -2.78 -6.10 1.69
N VAL A 60 -2.03 -5.87 0.61
CA VAL A 60 -0.66 -6.37 0.43
C VAL A 60 0.26 -5.93 1.57
N LEU A 61 0.18 -4.65 1.95
CA LEU A 61 1.01 -4.12 3.03
C LEU A 61 0.62 -4.70 4.39
N ASN A 62 -0.67 -4.84 4.68
CA ASN A 62 -1.12 -5.44 5.95
C ASN A 62 -0.76 -6.93 6.05
N GLU A 63 -0.83 -7.68 4.94
CA GLU A 63 -0.34 -9.06 4.89
C GLU A 63 1.16 -9.11 5.20
N ARG A 64 1.95 -8.25 4.56
CA ARG A 64 3.39 -8.18 4.82
C ARG A 64 3.73 -7.79 6.26
N LEU A 65 3.02 -6.82 6.84
CA LEU A 65 3.19 -6.46 8.24
C LEU A 65 2.84 -7.63 9.17
N SER A 66 1.84 -8.44 8.81
CA SER A 66 1.47 -9.63 9.58
C SER A 66 2.60 -10.67 9.60
N ASP A 67 3.25 -10.90 8.44
CA ASP A 67 4.41 -11.80 8.35
C ASP A 67 5.58 -11.33 9.22
N LEU A 68 5.72 -10.01 9.39
CA LEU A 68 6.70 -9.37 10.26
C LEU A 68 6.26 -9.29 11.74
N HIS A 69 5.08 -9.82 12.08
CA HIS A 69 4.46 -9.72 13.42
C HIS A 69 4.20 -8.27 13.88
N LEU A 70 3.97 -7.37 12.92
CA LEU A 70 3.61 -5.97 13.15
C LEU A 70 2.09 -5.77 13.06
N PRO A 71 1.53 -4.71 13.69
CA PRO A 71 0.11 -4.39 13.58
C PRO A 71 -0.27 -3.98 12.16
N HIS A 72 -1.53 -4.20 11.77
CA HIS A 72 -2.10 -3.63 10.55
C HIS A 72 -2.21 -2.12 10.68
N LEU A 73 -1.76 -1.42 9.65
CA LEU A 73 -1.68 0.05 9.63
C LEU A 73 -2.33 0.64 8.39
N ALA A 74 -2.24 -0.03 7.24
CA ALA A 74 -2.82 0.50 6.01
C ALA A 74 -4.36 0.46 6.09
N SER A 75 -5.00 1.59 5.78
CA SER A 75 -6.45 1.74 5.86
C SER A 75 -7.13 1.42 4.54
N TYR A 76 -8.27 0.75 4.61
CA TYR A 76 -9.14 0.54 3.45
C TYR A 76 -9.98 1.79 3.18
N SER A 77 -10.00 2.24 1.94
CA SER A 77 -10.90 3.26 1.42
C SER A 77 -12.31 2.68 1.28
N GLY A 78 -13.30 3.35 1.88
CA GLY A 78 -14.73 3.06 1.73
C GLY A 78 -15.35 3.67 0.48
#